data_AF-A0A7U9R787-F1
#
_entry.id   AF-A0A7U9R787-F1
#
_cell.length_a   1.000
_cell.length_b   1.000
_cell.length_c   1.000
_cell.angle_alpha   90.00
_cell.angle_beta   90.00
_cell.angle_gamma   90.00
#
_symmetry.space_group_name_H-M   'P 1'
#
loop_
_entity.id
_entity.type
_entity.pdbx_description
1 polymer ?
#
loop_
_entity_poly.entity_id
_entity_poly.type
_entity_poly.pdbx_seq_one_letter_code
_entity_poly.pdbx_strand_id
1 'polypeptide(L)'
;MASEERILFKDKITKKEYTVLAKELLIAIDMGGDALKKILIGCENPELYSSHGTYQEGGHNRCDGLKGNRFTEKRFCKCLYYRNGKYHNPNVCRECGFADRFDITGNYRITDYEVPAHFYGKGIGEIDLIISDGKTQYATELKPYKGNTETLLRMIAEIMTYTIGYPTGKYVKAIAFFEGTKQAAEFEKAAPEIKELLTKANITVFRFEKTGEKAYQICRL
;
A
#
# COMPACT_ATOMS: atom_id res chain seq x y z
N MET A 1 25.72 0.11 -22.48
CA MET A 1 24.49 -0.64 -22.85
C MET A 1 23.32 0.25 -22.49
N ALA A 2 22.43 0.56 -23.44
CA ALA A 2 21.20 1.26 -23.12
C ALA A 2 20.39 0.36 -22.17
N SER A 3 20.05 0.86 -20.98
CA SER A 3 19.15 0.14 -20.09
C SER A 3 17.80 0.05 -20.79
N GLU A 4 17.41 -1.14 -21.25
CA GLU A 4 16.01 -1.38 -21.61
C GLU A 4 15.14 -0.83 -20.48
N GLU A 5 14.22 0.06 -20.83
CA GLU A 5 13.37 0.70 -19.85
C GLU A 5 12.47 -0.36 -19.23
N ARG A 6 12.77 -0.75 -18.00
CA ARG A 6 12.07 -1.84 -17.30
C ARG A 6 10.65 -1.39 -16.97
N ILE A 7 9.66 -2.05 -17.58
CA ILE A 7 8.24 -1.79 -17.28
C ILE A 7 7.81 -2.70 -16.13
N LEU A 8 7.46 -2.10 -15.00
CA LEU A 8 6.93 -2.82 -13.84
C LEU A 8 5.55 -3.40 -14.16
N PHE A 9 5.23 -4.55 -13.55
CA PHE A 9 3.94 -5.19 -13.77
C PHE A 9 2.76 -4.27 -13.50
N LYS A 10 2.83 -3.51 -12.39
CA LYS A 10 1.79 -2.56 -12.00
C LYS A 10 1.46 -1.52 -13.09
N ASP A 11 2.43 -1.18 -13.93
CA ASP A 11 2.30 -0.16 -14.98
C ASP A 11 1.78 -0.74 -16.31
N LYS A 12 1.75 -2.08 -16.45
CA LYS A 12 1.07 -2.77 -17.55
C LYS A 12 -0.44 -2.85 -17.35
N ILE A 13 -0.92 -2.67 -16.12
CA ILE A 13 -2.33 -2.88 -15.77
C ILE A 13 -3.22 -1.83 -16.41
N THR A 14 -3.92 -2.25 -17.46
CA THR A 14 -5.02 -1.51 -18.08
C THR A 14 -6.34 -2.26 -17.90
N LYS A 15 -7.48 -1.56 -18.02
CA LYS A 15 -8.81 -2.19 -17.88
C LYS A 15 -9.08 -3.29 -18.91
N LYS A 16 -8.43 -3.27 -20.07
CA LYS A 16 -8.70 -4.21 -21.18
C LYS A 16 -8.09 -5.60 -20.94
N GLU A 17 -7.02 -5.69 -20.17
CA GLU A 17 -6.23 -6.93 -20.00
C GLU A 17 -6.30 -7.47 -18.56
N TYR A 18 -7.20 -6.92 -17.74
CA TYR A 18 -7.27 -7.14 -16.31
C TYR A 18 -7.25 -8.63 -15.90
N THR A 19 -8.10 -9.46 -16.52
CA THR A 19 -8.15 -10.91 -16.22
C THR A 19 -6.93 -11.67 -16.71
N VAL A 20 -6.35 -11.27 -17.86
CA VAL A 20 -5.15 -11.90 -18.42
C VAL A 20 -3.95 -11.65 -17.50
N LEU A 21 -3.79 -10.39 -17.08
CA LEU A 21 -2.73 -9.98 -16.16
C LEU A 21 -2.90 -10.62 -14.77
N ALA A 22 -4.13 -10.75 -14.27
CA ALA A 22 -4.37 -11.48 -13.03
C ALA A 22 -3.89 -12.94 -13.11
N LYS A 23 -4.16 -13.62 -14.23
CA LYS A 23 -3.70 -15.00 -14.47
C LYS A 23 -2.18 -15.10 -14.61
N GLU A 24 -1.55 -14.12 -15.25
CA GLU A 24 -0.09 -14.06 -15.35
C GLU A 24 0.56 -14.00 -13.96
N LEU A 25 0.02 -13.18 -13.04
CA LEU A 25 0.49 -13.16 -11.65
C LEU A 25 0.25 -14.48 -10.92
N LEU A 26 -0.91 -15.13 -11.10
CA LEU A 26 -1.19 -16.43 -10.50
C LEU A 26 -0.16 -17.48 -10.92
N ILE A 27 0.12 -17.55 -12.23
CA ILE A 27 1.13 -18.47 -12.77
C ILE A 27 2.51 -18.16 -12.17
N ALA A 28 2.86 -16.87 -12.06
CA ALA A 28 4.15 -16.47 -11.50
C ALA A 28 4.29 -16.85 -10.01
N ILE A 29 3.20 -16.77 -9.23
CA ILE A 29 3.18 -17.25 -7.84
C ILE A 29 3.42 -18.76 -7.80
N ASP A 30 2.73 -19.53 -8.65
CA ASP A 30 2.85 -21.00 -8.70
C ASP A 30 4.25 -21.46 -9.14
N MET A 31 4.92 -20.66 -9.98
CA MET A 31 6.31 -20.90 -10.42
C MET A 31 7.36 -20.52 -9.37
N GLY A 32 6.98 -19.78 -8.32
CA GLY A 32 7.85 -19.44 -7.19
C GLY A 32 8.45 -18.03 -7.23
N GLY A 33 9.23 -17.72 -6.18
CA GLY A 33 9.66 -16.35 -5.86
C GLY A 33 10.48 -15.65 -6.96
N ASP A 34 11.36 -16.37 -7.66
CA ASP A 34 12.16 -15.77 -8.74
C ASP A 34 11.33 -15.44 -9.98
N ALA A 35 10.39 -16.32 -10.36
CA ALA A 35 9.45 -16.05 -11.43
C ALA A 35 8.57 -14.84 -11.09
N LEU A 36 8.04 -14.81 -9.86
CA LEU A 36 7.24 -13.68 -9.39
C LEU A 36 8.02 -12.36 -9.39
N LYS A 37 9.26 -12.36 -8.90
CA LYS A 37 10.16 -11.19 -8.92
C LYS A 37 10.40 -10.69 -10.33
N LYS A 38 10.67 -11.60 -11.28
CA LYS A 38 10.87 -11.26 -12.68
C LYS A 38 9.62 -10.65 -13.30
N ILE A 39 8.43 -11.18 -13.00
CA ILE A 39 7.17 -10.64 -13.50
C ILE A 39 6.89 -9.25 -12.92
N LEU A 40 7.00 -9.08 -11.60
CA LEU A 40 6.71 -7.83 -10.90
C LEU A 40 7.67 -6.69 -11.28
N ILE A 41 8.97 -6.98 -11.28
CA ILE A 41 10.04 -5.97 -11.39
C ILE A 41 10.60 -5.88 -12.82
N GLY A 42 10.48 -6.94 -13.62
CA GLY A 42 11.10 -7.02 -14.94
C GLY A 42 12.59 -7.42 -14.91
N CYS A 43 13.14 -7.85 -13.77
CA CYS A 43 14.48 -8.41 -13.69
C CYS A 43 14.65 -9.43 -12.55
N GLU A 44 15.66 -10.29 -12.68
CA GLU A 44 15.95 -11.34 -11.70
C GLU A 44 16.84 -10.84 -10.55
N ASN A 45 17.71 -9.88 -10.82
CA ASN A 45 18.65 -9.31 -9.86
C ASN A 45 18.49 -7.79 -9.75
N PRO A 46 17.37 -7.31 -9.17
CA PRO A 46 17.20 -5.89 -8.85
C PRO A 46 18.19 -5.46 -7.76
N GLU A 47 18.54 -4.18 -7.78
CA GLU A 47 19.42 -3.61 -6.79
C GLU A 47 18.70 -3.47 -5.44
N LEU A 48 19.42 -3.63 -4.33
CA LEU A 48 18.85 -3.48 -2.99
C LEU A 48 18.67 -2.00 -2.64
N TYR A 49 17.58 -1.65 -1.96
CA TYR A 49 17.40 -0.30 -1.42
C TYR A 49 18.52 0.09 -0.45
N SER A 50 19.03 -0.87 0.33
CA SER A 50 20.11 -0.64 1.29
C SER A 50 21.43 -0.14 0.67
N SER A 51 21.61 -0.30 -0.64
CA SER A 51 22.77 0.24 -1.36
C SER A 51 22.67 1.75 -1.63
N HIS A 52 21.46 2.33 -1.48
CA HIS A 52 21.15 3.74 -1.79
C HIS A 52 20.75 4.56 -0.55
N GLY A 53 20.48 3.90 0.57
CA GLY A 53 20.11 4.57 1.80
C GLY A 53 19.86 3.61 2.95
N THR A 54 19.90 4.16 4.16
CA THR A 54 19.52 3.44 5.37
C THR A 54 18.17 3.94 5.85
N TYR A 55 17.17 3.07 5.78
CA TYR A 55 15.85 3.35 6.37
C TYR A 55 15.86 3.02 7.86
N GLN A 56 15.29 3.91 8.66
CA GLN A 56 14.99 3.67 10.07
C GLN A 56 13.47 3.77 10.27
N GLU A 57 12.90 2.77 10.93
CA GLU A 57 11.48 2.76 11.29
C GLU A 57 11.10 4.04 12.05
N GLY A 58 10.04 4.70 11.60
CA GLY A 58 9.61 5.99 12.13
C GLY A 58 10.61 7.14 11.93
N GLY A 59 11.67 6.97 11.15
CA GLY A 59 12.72 7.96 10.85
C GLY A 59 12.26 9.12 9.96
N HIS A 60 10.95 9.37 9.92
CA HIS A 60 10.31 10.41 9.13
C HIS A 60 10.43 11.78 9.81
N ASN A 61 10.51 12.83 8.99
CA ASN A 61 10.37 14.19 9.50
C ASN A 61 9.00 14.38 10.15
N ARG A 62 9.01 14.88 11.39
CA ARG A 62 7.80 15.18 12.16
C ARG A 62 6.83 16.02 11.32
N CYS A 63 5.54 15.80 11.52
CA CYS A 63 4.53 16.62 10.86
C CYS A 63 4.48 17.98 11.56
N ASP A 64 4.85 19.03 10.84
CA ASP A 64 4.72 20.44 11.27
C ASP A 64 3.42 21.08 10.76
N GLY A 65 2.46 20.25 10.35
CA GLY A 65 1.18 20.67 9.79
C GLY A 65 1.26 20.90 8.28
N LEU A 66 0.34 20.26 7.54
CA LEU A 66 0.28 20.43 6.09
C LEU A 66 -0.41 21.75 5.75
N LYS A 67 0.22 22.60 4.93
CA LYS A 67 -0.36 23.86 4.44
C LYS A 67 -1.16 23.64 3.15
N GLY A 68 -2.22 24.42 2.98
CA GLY A 68 -3.12 24.38 1.82
C GLY A 68 -4.02 23.14 1.74
N ASN A 69 -4.97 23.18 0.80
CA ASN A 69 -6.03 22.18 0.61
C ASN A 69 -5.69 21.07 -0.41
N ARG A 70 -4.46 21.05 -0.95
CA ARG A 70 -4.05 20.03 -1.93
C ARG A 70 -4.14 18.63 -1.32
N PHE A 71 -4.93 17.78 -1.96
CA PHE A 71 -5.09 16.39 -1.60
C PHE A 71 -4.16 15.51 -2.44
N THR A 72 -3.34 14.68 -1.78
CA THR A 72 -2.54 13.62 -2.41
C THR A 72 -2.50 12.41 -1.49
N GLU A 73 -2.29 11.21 -2.06
CA GLU A 73 -2.14 9.96 -1.31
C GLU A 73 -1.04 10.05 -0.25
N LYS A 74 0.16 10.51 -0.63
CA LYS A 74 1.27 10.80 0.29
C LYS A 74 0.88 11.71 1.46
N ARG A 75 0.17 12.82 1.20
CA ARG A 75 -0.28 13.73 2.27
C ARG A 75 -1.33 13.06 3.16
N PHE A 76 -2.17 12.22 2.58
CA PHE A 76 -3.19 11.45 3.29
C PHE A 76 -2.56 10.40 4.22
N CYS A 77 -1.66 9.55 3.72
CA CYS A 77 -0.93 8.55 4.51
C CYS A 77 -0.12 9.21 5.63
N LYS A 78 0.60 10.31 5.33
CA LYS A 78 1.29 11.10 6.35
C LYS A 78 0.32 11.61 7.44
N CYS A 79 -0.84 12.13 7.05
CA CYS A 79 -1.83 12.60 8.03
C CYS A 79 -2.37 11.45 8.89
N LEU A 80 -2.63 10.29 8.30
CA LEU A 80 -3.12 9.12 9.04
C LEU A 80 -2.09 8.64 10.06
N TYR A 81 -0.82 8.52 9.67
CA TYR A 81 0.27 8.13 10.57
C TYR A 81 0.45 9.10 11.73
N TYR A 82 0.62 10.41 11.46
CA TYR A 82 0.85 11.38 12.53
C TYR A 82 -0.38 11.62 13.39
N ARG A 83 -1.59 11.48 12.87
CA ARG A 83 -2.80 11.67 13.67
C ARG A 83 -3.12 10.47 14.55
N ASN A 84 -2.85 9.26 14.07
CA ASN A 84 -3.30 8.01 14.71
C ASN A 84 -2.15 7.13 15.21
N GLY A 85 -0.93 7.67 15.20
CA GLY A 85 0.28 6.99 15.64
C GLY A 85 0.94 7.67 16.84
N LYS A 86 2.13 7.16 17.19
CA LYS A 86 2.91 7.56 18.36
C LYS A 86 3.26 9.06 18.42
N TYR A 87 3.37 9.71 17.27
CA TYR A 87 3.84 11.10 17.15
C TYR A 87 2.70 12.12 17.04
N HIS A 88 1.51 11.78 17.53
CA HIS A 88 0.36 12.69 17.50
C HIS A 88 0.61 13.97 18.30
N ASN A 89 0.43 15.10 17.62
CA ASN A 89 0.44 16.43 18.22
C ASN A 89 -0.89 17.13 17.92
N PRO A 90 -1.81 17.22 18.91
CA PRO A 90 -3.13 17.83 18.73
C PRO A 90 -3.07 19.29 18.25
N ASN A 91 -2.07 20.06 18.71
CA ASN A 91 -1.96 21.48 18.37
C ASN A 91 -1.58 21.65 16.89
N VAL A 92 -0.58 20.90 16.43
CA VAL A 92 -0.17 20.93 15.02
C VAL A 92 -1.27 20.38 14.12
N CYS A 93 -1.95 19.31 14.53
CA CYS A 93 -3.07 18.76 13.76
C CYS A 93 -4.26 19.73 13.68
N ARG A 94 -4.49 20.59 14.68
CA ARG A 94 -5.59 21.59 14.69
C ARG A 94 -5.39 22.66 13.62
N GLU A 95 -4.15 23.08 13.39
CA GLU A 95 -3.79 24.13 12.43
C GLU A 95 -3.49 23.60 11.02
N CYS A 96 -3.51 22.28 10.85
CA CYS A 96 -3.28 21.62 9.56
C CYS A 96 -4.41 21.95 8.56
N GLY A 97 -4.04 22.41 7.36
CA GLY A 97 -4.96 22.75 6.26
C GLY A 97 -5.52 21.53 5.51
N PHE A 98 -5.21 20.32 5.95
CA PHE A 98 -5.80 19.12 5.39
C PHE A 98 -7.24 18.97 5.89
N ALA A 99 -8.20 19.07 4.96
CA ALA A 99 -9.63 19.19 5.25
C ALA A 99 -10.20 17.97 5.99
N ASP A 100 -9.70 16.79 5.66
CA ASP A 100 -10.29 15.51 6.00
C ASP A 100 -9.40 14.78 6.99
N ARG A 101 -9.64 15.15 8.24
CA ARG A 101 -8.79 14.93 9.39
C ARG A 101 -9.46 13.87 10.24
N PHE A 102 -9.20 12.60 9.92
CA PHE A 102 -9.94 11.48 10.49
C PHE A 102 -9.23 10.80 11.65
N ASP A 103 -10.03 10.47 12.66
CA ASP A 103 -9.61 9.61 13.76
C ASP A 103 -9.80 8.14 13.38
N ILE A 104 -8.84 7.31 13.75
CA ILE A 104 -8.88 5.86 13.62
C ILE A 104 -9.18 5.24 14.97
N THR A 105 -10.28 4.52 15.03
CA THR A 105 -10.77 3.82 16.22
C THR A 105 -10.55 2.30 16.10
N GLY A 106 -10.65 1.61 17.24
CA GLY A 106 -10.50 0.15 17.31
C GLY A 106 -9.07 -0.32 17.63
N ASN A 107 -8.80 -1.57 17.27
CA ASN A 107 -7.61 -2.32 17.71
C ASN A 107 -6.40 -2.18 16.79
N TYR A 108 -6.59 -1.66 15.58
CA TYR A 108 -5.50 -1.45 14.64
C TYR A 108 -4.89 -0.06 14.81
N ARG A 109 -3.58 0.03 14.63
CA ARG A 109 -2.81 1.26 14.67
C ARG A 109 -1.98 1.41 13.41
N ILE A 110 -1.64 2.64 13.07
CA ILE A 110 -0.69 2.93 12.01
C ILE A 110 0.66 3.16 12.68
N THR A 111 1.61 2.28 12.40
CA THR A 111 2.93 2.24 13.06
C THR A 111 4.01 2.87 12.20
N ASP A 112 3.82 2.93 10.88
CA ASP A 112 4.73 3.59 9.95
C ASP A 112 4.00 3.98 8.65
N TYR A 113 4.67 4.76 7.80
CA TYR A 113 4.20 5.16 6.46
C TYR A 113 5.38 5.32 5.51
N GLU A 114 5.18 5.26 4.20
CA GLU A 114 6.25 5.43 3.19
C GLU A 114 7.50 4.58 3.51
N VAL A 115 7.29 3.30 3.82
CA VAL A 115 8.39 2.36 4.09
C VAL A 115 8.97 1.92 2.75
N PRO A 116 10.29 2.07 2.51
CA PRO A 116 10.87 1.69 1.23
C PRO A 116 10.57 0.24 0.83
N ALA A 117 10.43 -0.02 -0.46
CA ALA A 117 10.49 -1.38 -0.96
C ALA A 117 11.84 -2.02 -0.65
N HIS A 118 11.91 -3.35 -0.66
CA HIS A 118 13.18 -4.06 -0.46
C HIS A 118 14.21 -3.74 -1.56
N PHE A 119 13.72 -3.56 -2.78
CA PHE A 119 14.51 -3.29 -3.97
C PHE A 119 14.42 -1.83 -4.41
N TYR A 120 15.49 -1.35 -5.05
CA TYR A 120 15.59 -0.03 -5.64
C TYR A 120 15.45 -0.10 -7.17
N GLY A 121 14.76 0.89 -7.73
CA GLY A 121 14.61 1.02 -9.17
C GLY A 121 13.59 2.08 -9.56
N LYS A 122 13.68 2.56 -10.81
CA LYS A 122 12.71 3.51 -11.37
C LYS A 122 11.29 2.93 -11.27
N GLY A 123 10.38 3.68 -10.66
CA GLY A 123 8.97 3.28 -10.49
C GLY A 123 8.69 2.33 -9.31
N ILE A 124 9.72 1.73 -8.70
CA ILE A 124 9.56 0.97 -7.46
C ILE A 124 9.34 1.99 -6.34
N GLY A 125 8.14 1.94 -5.76
CA GLY A 125 7.68 2.90 -4.76
C GLY A 125 7.98 2.47 -3.33
N GLU A 126 7.18 3.02 -2.43
CA GLU A 126 7.22 2.77 -0.99
C GLU A 126 5.89 2.12 -0.58
N ILE A 127 5.90 1.33 0.48
CA ILE A 127 4.70 0.84 1.14
C ILE A 127 3.99 2.03 1.79
N ASP A 128 2.73 2.26 1.44
CA ASP A 128 1.98 3.43 1.91
C ASP A 128 1.92 3.52 3.43
N LEU A 129 1.45 2.44 4.09
CA LEU A 129 1.27 2.35 5.53
C LEU A 129 1.72 1.00 6.08
N ILE A 130 2.20 1.01 7.32
CA ILE A 130 2.21 -0.18 8.16
C ILE A 130 1.03 -0.12 9.12
N ILE A 131 0.08 -1.02 8.94
CA ILE A 131 -1.03 -1.25 9.87
C ILE A 131 -0.60 -2.34 10.84
N SER A 132 -0.93 -2.21 12.13
CA SER A 132 -0.60 -3.22 13.14
C SER A 132 -1.75 -3.49 14.09
N ASP A 133 -1.92 -4.76 14.45
CA ASP A 133 -2.77 -5.21 15.57
C ASP A 133 -1.99 -5.34 16.89
N GLY A 134 -0.75 -4.84 16.93
CA GLY A 134 0.18 -4.97 18.06
C GLY A 134 1.04 -6.23 18.05
N LYS A 135 0.73 -7.22 17.20
CA LYS A 135 1.52 -8.46 17.02
C LYS A 135 2.03 -8.61 15.60
N THR A 136 1.19 -8.30 14.63
CA THR A 136 1.45 -8.43 13.20
C THR A 136 1.67 -7.04 12.60
N GLN A 137 2.63 -6.95 11.68
CA GLN A 137 2.87 -5.76 10.88
C GLN A 137 2.38 -6.03 9.45
N TYR A 138 1.37 -5.29 9.02
CA TYR A 138 0.77 -5.41 7.70
C TYR A 138 1.31 -4.29 6.81
N ALA A 139 2.20 -4.64 5.88
CA ALA A 139 2.63 -3.74 4.82
C ALA A 139 1.43 -3.52 3.89
N THR A 140 0.95 -2.29 3.81
CA THR A 140 -0.35 -1.98 3.23
C THR A 140 -0.24 -0.98 2.10
N GLU A 141 -0.77 -1.34 0.94
CA GLU A 141 -1.10 -0.38 -0.13
C GLU A 141 -2.49 0.21 0.15
N LEU A 142 -2.60 1.53 0.29
CA LEU A 142 -3.81 2.21 0.72
C LEU A 142 -4.31 3.17 -0.35
N LYS A 143 -5.54 2.96 -0.82
CA LYS A 143 -6.19 3.93 -1.71
C LYS A 143 -7.19 4.82 -0.94
N PRO A 144 -7.04 6.17 -1.03
CA PRO A 144 -7.86 7.10 -0.27
C PRO A 144 -9.31 7.14 -0.75
N TYR A 145 -10.19 7.70 0.08
CA TYR A 145 -11.62 7.90 -0.20
C TYR A 145 -11.94 8.83 -1.38
N LYS A 146 -10.97 9.60 -1.89
CA LYS A 146 -11.16 10.47 -3.07
C LYS A 146 -9.89 10.57 -3.91
N GLY A 147 -10.06 10.94 -5.18
CA GLY A 147 -8.95 11.30 -6.06
C GLY A 147 -8.13 10.13 -6.59
N ASN A 148 -8.62 8.89 -6.46
CA ASN A 148 -7.97 7.71 -7.02
C ASN A 148 -8.88 6.93 -7.99
N THR A 149 -8.30 6.51 -9.12
CA THR A 149 -8.94 5.73 -10.19
C THR A 149 -8.29 4.36 -10.39
N GLU A 150 -7.22 4.04 -9.66
CA GLU A 150 -6.50 2.77 -9.75
C GLU A 150 -7.40 1.58 -9.42
N THR A 151 -7.00 0.42 -9.91
CA THR A 151 -7.78 -0.83 -9.79
C THR A 151 -7.28 -1.68 -8.63
N LEU A 152 -8.09 -2.63 -8.19
CA LEU A 152 -7.72 -3.57 -7.13
C LEU A 152 -6.47 -4.42 -7.53
N LEU A 153 -6.38 -4.86 -8.79
CA LEU A 153 -5.19 -5.57 -9.29
C LEU A 153 -3.93 -4.72 -9.22
N ARG A 154 -4.03 -3.41 -9.45
CA ARG A 154 -2.87 -2.51 -9.31
C ARG A 154 -2.39 -2.43 -7.87
N MET A 155 -3.31 -2.29 -6.91
CA MET A 155 -2.95 -2.34 -5.48
C MET A 155 -2.29 -3.66 -5.09
N ILE A 156 -2.81 -4.78 -5.59
CA ILE A 156 -2.26 -6.12 -5.37
C ILE A 156 -0.82 -6.20 -5.92
N ALA A 157 -0.62 -5.77 -7.17
CA ALA A 157 0.70 -5.77 -7.79
C ALA A 157 1.70 -4.85 -7.08
N GLU A 158 1.25 -3.68 -6.61
CA GLU A 158 2.07 -2.73 -5.84
C GLU A 158 2.55 -3.35 -4.54
N ILE A 159 1.64 -3.88 -3.70
CA ILE A 159 2.08 -4.44 -2.42
C ILE A 159 2.95 -5.69 -2.60
N MET A 160 2.67 -6.52 -3.61
CA MET A 160 3.53 -7.64 -3.95
C MET A 160 4.93 -7.14 -4.36
N THR A 161 5.01 -6.09 -5.18
CA THR A 161 6.28 -5.48 -5.63
C THR A 161 7.07 -4.89 -4.47
N TYR A 162 6.41 -4.19 -3.53
CA TYR A 162 7.12 -3.50 -2.45
C TYR A 162 7.57 -4.46 -1.34
N THR A 163 6.87 -5.59 -1.19
CA THR A 163 7.19 -6.58 -0.15
C THR A 163 8.09 -7.73 -0.61
N ILE A 164 8.24 -7.94 -1.92
CA ILE A 164 9.09 -9.02 -2.43
C ILE A 164 10.56 -8.78 -2.06
N GLY A 165 11.21 -9.81 -1.50
CA GLY A 165 12.59 -9.75 -1.02
C GLY A 165 12.72 -9.43 0.48
N TYR A 166 11.70 -8.89 1.14
CA TYR A 166 11.74 -8.79 2.60
C TYR A 166 11.79 -10.20 3.25
N PRO A 167 12.50 -10.35 4.39
CA PRO A 167 12.55 -11.63 5.10
C PRO A 167 11.16 -12.13 5.46
N THR A 168 10.97 -13.45 5.36
CA THR A 168 9.75 -14.12 5.80
C THR A 168 9.39 -13.70 7.23
N GLY A 169 8.13 -13.32 7.43
CA GLY A 169 7.62 -12.91 8.73
C GLY A 169 7.83 -11.43 9.06
N LYS A 170 8.63 -10.67 8.29
CA LYS A 170 8.79 -9.22 8.54
C LYS A 170 7.48 -8.46 8.35
N TYR A 171 6.81 -8.67 7.22
CA TYR A 171 5.52 -8.05 6.92
C TYR A 171 4.54 -9.05 6.31
N VAL A 172 3.28 -8.97 6.74
CA VAL A 172 2.15 -9.56 6.01
C VAL A 172 1.70 -8.57 4.95
N LYS A 173 1.43 -9.04 3.73
CA LYS A 173 0.94 -8.16 2.65
C LYS A 173 -0.49 -7.77 2.94
N ALA A 174 -0.82 -6.51 2.70
CA ALA A 174 -2.17 -6.03 2.82
C ALA A 174 -2.51 -4.98 1.76
N ILE A 175 -3.79 -4.86 1.50
CA ILE A 175 -4.36 -3.74 0.78
C ILE A 175 -5.46 -3.12 1.63
N ALA A 176 -5.65 -1.81 1.50
CA ALA A 176 -6.67 -1.09 2.23
C ALA A 176 -7.40 -0.06 1.36
N PHE A 177 -8.69 0.07 1.62
CA PHE A 177 -9.53 1.07 0.96
C PHE A 177 -10.64 1.55 1.91
N PHE A 178 -11.29 2.66 1.57
CA PHE A 178 -12.40 3.20 2.34
C PHE A 178 -13.72 2.61 1.86
N GLU A 179 -14.68 2.45 2.77
CA GLU A 179 -16.06 2.14 2.40
C GLU A 179 -16.60 3.13 1.34
N GLY A 180 -17.47 2.66 0.46
CA GLY A 180 -18.07 3.49 -0.60
C GLY A 180 -17.11 3.92 -1.72
N THR A 181 -15.84 3.48 -1.70
CA THR A 181 -14.88 3.75 -2.79
C THR A 181 -15.05 2.79 -3.97
N LYS A 182 -14.45 3.16 -5.11
CA LYS A 182 -14.34 2.30 -6.28
C LYS A 182 -13.66 0.96 -5.94
N GLN A 183 -12.62 0.99 -5.12
CA GLN A 183 -11.85 -0.20 -4.72
C GLN A 183 -12.70 -1.12 -3.82
N ALA A 184 -13.50 -0.56 -2.91
CA ALA A 184 -14.48 -1.32 -2.14
C ALA A 184 -15.50 -2.01 -3.07
N ALA A 185 -16.04 -1.28 -4.05
CA ALA A 185 -16.98 -1.84 -5.01
C ALA A 185 -16.34 -2.90 -5.94
N GLU A 186 -15.08 -2.71 -6.34
CA GLU A 186 -14.31 -3.71 -7.12
C GLU A 186 -14.04 -4.97 -6.30
N PHE A 187 -13.76 -4.84 -5.00
CA PHE A 187 -13.57 -5.98 -4.10
C PHE A 187 -14.87 -6.78 -3.91
N GLU A 188 -15.99 -6.12 -3.65
CA GLU A 188 -17.30 -6.78 -3.49
C GLU A 188 -17.71 -7.56 -4.74
N LYS A 189 -17.36 -7.04 -5.92
CA LYS A 189 -17.65 -7.65 -7.23
C LYS A 189 -16.44 -8.37 -7.83
N ALA A 190 -15.44 -8.70 -7.02
CA ALA A 190 -14.18 -9.23 -7.50
C ALA A 190 -14.38 -10.51 -8.32
N ALA A 191 -13.76 -10.54 -9.50
CA ALA A 191 -13.69 -11.75 -10.33
C ALA A 191 -12.99 -12.89 -9.57
N PRO A 192 -13.29 -14.17 -9.88
CA PRO A 192 -12.68 -15.32 -9.23
C PRO A 192 -11.15 -15.25 -9.17
N GLU A 193 -10.50 -14.82 -10.26
CA GLU A 193 -9.04 -14.71 -10.35
C GLU A 193 -8.45 -13.71 -9.35
N ILE A 194 -9.18 -12.64 -9.02
CA ILE A 194 -8.73 -11.66 -8.02
C ILE A 194 -8.84 -12.24 -6.61
N LYS A 195 -9.92 -12.97 -6.32
CA LYS A 195 -10.09 -13.66 -5.04
C LYS A 195 -9.02 -14.74 -4.84
N GLU A 196 -8.72 -15.47 -5.91
CA GLU A 196 -7.63 -16.46 -5.93
C GLU A 196 -6.28 -15.78 -5.70
N LEU A 197 -6.00 -14.66 -6.37
CA LEU A 197 -4.77 -13.89 -6.17
C LEU A 197 -4.59 -13.46 -4.72
N LEU A 198 -5.61 -12.86 -4.12
CA LEU A 198 -5.57 -12.44 -2.72
C LEU A 198 -5.23 -13.62 -1.79
N THR A 199 -5.83 -14.79 -2.07
CA THR A 199 -5.61 -16.00 -1.29
C THR A 199 -4.20 -16.56 -1.49
N LYS A 200 -3.78 -16.80 -2.74
CA LYS A 200 -2.47 -17.39 -3.07
C LYS A 200 -1.30 -16.48 -2.69
N ALA A 201 -1.45 -15.17 -2.85
CA ALA A 201 -0.44 -14.19 -2.47
C ALA A 201 -0.46 -13.88 -0.96
N ASN A 202 -1.37 -14.48 -0.19
CA ASN A 202 -1.57 -14.25 1.25
C ASN A 202 -1.70 -12.75 1.58
N ILE A 203 -2.62 -12.07 0.88
CA ILE A 203 -2.89 -10.64 1.03
C ILE A 203 -4.10 -10.46 1.95
N THR A 204 -3.89 -9.77 3.05
CA THR A 204 -4.97 -9.33 3.95
C THR A 204 -5.68 -8.12 3.38
N VAL A 205 -7.01 -8.08 3.45
CA VAL A 205 -7.79 -6.94 2.97
C VAL A 205 -8.36 -6.17 4.15
N PHE A 206 -8.12 -4.87 4.19
CA PHE A 206 -8.71 -3.96 5.17
C PHE A 206 -9.69 -3.01 4.51
N ARG A 207 -10.78 -2.71 5.23
CA ARG A 207 -11.71 -1.64 4.90
C ARG A 207 -11.75 -0.63 6.03
N PHE A 208 -11.58 0.64 5.70
CA PHE A 208 -11.83 1.75 6.62
C PHE A 208 -13.33 2.06 6.58
N GLU A 209 -14.04 1.69 7.65
CA GLU A 209 -15.50 1.83 7.78
C GLU A 209 -15.84 3.06 8.64
N LYS A 210 -16.84 3.83 8.23
CA LYS A 210 -17.17 5.09 8.88
C LYS A 210 -17.97 4.82 10.16
N THR A 211 -17.45 5.28 11.29
CA THR A 211 -18.12 5.16 12.60
C THR A 211 -18.64 6.49 13.14
N GLY A 212 -18.35 7.59 12.45
CA GLY A 212 -18.80 8.93 12.81
C GLY A 212 -18.48 9.92 11.69
N GLU A 213 -18.78 11.21 11.89
CA GLU A 213 -18.58 12.22 10.83
C GLU A 213 -17.12 12.27 10.33
N LYS A 214 -16.17 12.15 11.25
CA LYS A 214 -14.73 12.18 10.98
C LYS A 214 -13.96 11.02 11.65
N ALA A 215 -14.62 9.89 11.87
CA ALA A 215 -14.04 8.73 12.51
C ALA A 215 -14.22 7.49 11.64
N TYR A 216 -13.16 6.70 11.52
CA TYR A 216 -13.16 5.41 10.84
C TYR A 216 -12.63 4.31 11.74
N GLN A 217 -13.16 3.11 11.59
CA GLN A 217 -12.60 1.89 12.14
C GLN A 217 -11.92 1.10 11.02
N ILE A 218 -10.73 0.56 11.30
CA ILE A 218 -10.08 -0.38 10.38
C ILE A 218 -10.67 -1.77 10.64
N CYS A 219 -11.33 -2.33 9.63
CA CYS A 219 -11.93 -3.65 9.66
C CYS A 219 -11.17 -4.59 8.73
N ARG A 220 -10.79 -5.77 9.23
CA ARG A 220 -10.25 -6.85 8.40
C ARG A 220 -11.42 -7.61 7.77
N LEU A 221 -11.36 -7.82 6.45
CA LEU A 221 -12.38 -8.56 5.69
C LEU A 221 -12.03 -10.05 5.58
#